data_AF-A0A182I5E4-F1
#
_entry.id   AF-A0A182I5E4-F1
#
_cell.length_a   1.000
_cell.length_b   1.000
_cell.length_c   1.000
_cell.angle_alpha   90.00
_cell.angle_beta   90.00
_cell.angle_gamma   90.00
#
_symmetry.space_group_name_H-M   'P 1'
#
loop_
_entity.id
_entity.type
_entity.pdbx_description
1 polymer ?
#
loop_
_entity_poly.entity_id
_entity_poly.type
_entity_poly.pdbx_seq_one_letter_code
_entity_poly.pdbx_strand_id
1 'polypeptide(L)'
;MCHHSSCNRFLVVANVASSFAELEMICSVMCYIFNFKTKGDSFAFQHIPDFVHVLNMENVRMKHVDRWTLEQLPPYVDKLKIAGSIKLKRISVPNALRNLQIMHSNLRRIDIAPNSSLNHLSCLGCDVTKVPLDIRNAPLLNMLKLYECKLSEIDLAVFCDNSHLTYLFLYFNTIRYIVNTSKRNCSFYNALSEIILSKNMLTTVNMELFNVFVNLKQVDLQMNRITTLSGRLVLRSFEILPLFTNQLGHIDLCGWDVPSLKKMLFTVNFLTTVPKCINNWTSTSHLDLSYNEFTNFSIESVAGMDNLESIDLECNKLTTIMMNSVYFPPKLSSLRISRNYLTSLDLSFIPVRSLQVSVEYNLISSFDMNNSSPNLTRMHMKGNPIDCYWETRLEQLCSGPPVGRIHLPNWAETCEEIRAAERLKTITDWQEQWHIDAANAAQAMEDYADEVADLEAPRVEVRRARNERRNANRRAARARLSEERRRDRPPTPPALLTTAASCGYAGEEAEGN
;
A
#
# COMPACT_ATOMS: atom_id res chain seq x y z
N MET A 1 -26.91 -8.72 38.58
CA MET A 1 -27.73 -7.50 38.72
C MET A 1 -26.81 -6.34 39.07
N CYS A 2 -26.84 -5.24 38.32
CA CYS A 2 -26.26 -3.96 38.73
C CYS A 2 -27.11 -2.81 38.16
N HIS A 3 -27.59 -1.93 39.04
CA HIS A 3 -28.18 -0.63 38.74
C HIS A 3 -27.05 0.40 38.70
N HIS A 4 -26.55 0.76 37.51
CA HIS A 4 -25.96 2.06 37.15
C HIS A 4 -25.24 1.98 35.80
N SER A 5 -25.26 3.09 35.06
CA SER A 5 -24.75 3.32 33.69
C SER A 5 -23.23 3.18 33.51
N SER A 6 -22.51 2.72 34.53
CA SER A 6 -21.05 2.61 34.57
C SER A 6 -20.56 1.22 35.04
N CYS A 7 -21.45 0.23 35.13
CA CYS A 7 -21.09 -1.11 35.60
C CYS A 7 -20.95 -2.10 34.42
N ASN A 8 -19.77 -2.71 34.29
CA ASN A 8 -19.56 -3.81 33.35
C ASN A 8 -20.50 -4.98 33.72
N ARG A 9 -21.36 -5.39 32.79
CA ARG A 9 -22.15 -6.62 32.96
C ARG A 9 -21.29 -7.80 32.53
N PHE A 10 -20.93 -8.63 33.50
CA PHE A 10 -20.24 -9.90 33.27
C PHE A 10 -21.25 -11.04 33.34
N LEU A 11 -21.27 -11.86 32.30
CA LEU A 11 -21.96 -13.14 32.30
C LEU A 11 -20.92 -14.21 31.98
N VAL A 12 -20.66 -15.08 32.95
CA VAL A 12 -19.81 -16.26 32.78
C VAL A 12 -20.69 -17.45 33.05
N VAL A 13 -20.83 -18.35 32.05
CA VAL A 13 -21.60 -19.58 32.22
C VAL A 13 -20.64 -20.75 32.31
N ALA A 14 -20.38 -21.15 33.55
CA ALA A 14 -19.53 -22.29 33.89
C ALA A 14 -20.30 -23.60 33.77
N ASN A 15 -19.72 -24.57 33.08
CA ASN A 15 -20.25 -25.94 33.06
C ASN A 15 -19.39 -26.79 34.00
N VAL A 16 -19.99 -27.24 35.11
CA VAL A 16 -19.31 -27.86 36.27
C VAL A 16 -18.56 -29.18 35.91
N ALA A 17 -18.68 -29.68 34.68
CA ALA A 17 -18.23 -31.02 34.30
C ALA A 17 -17.05 -31.10 33.29
N SER A 18 -16.47 -30.02 32.76
CA SER A 18 -15.32 -30.17 31.84
C SER A 18 -14.46 -28.92 31.67
N SER A 19 -13.14 -29.12 31.60
CA SER A 19 -12.05 -28.14 31.49
C SER A 19 -11.96 -27.34 30.18
N PHE A 20 -13.08 -27.12 29.48
CA PHE A 20 -13.09 -26.36 28.23
C PHE A 20 -13.47 -24.90 28.46
N ALA A 21 -12.74 -23.97 27.82
CA ALA A 21 -12.96 -22.54 27.93
C ALA A 21 -14.44 -22.18 27.70
N GLU A 22 -15.00 -21.49 28.70
CA GLU A 22 -16.40 -21.24 28.93
C GLU A 22 -16.94 -20.12 28.03
N LEU A 23 -18.27 -20.08 27.85
CA LEU A 23 -18.93 -18.95 27.23
C LEU A 23 -18.78 -17.75 28.17
N GLU A 24 -18.21 -16.68 27.66
CA GLU A 24 -17.97 -15.45 28.42
C GLU A 24 -18.58 -14.29 27.66
N MET A 25 -19.34 -13.45 28.37
CA MET A 25 -19.85 -12.20 27.82
C MET A 25 -19.50 -11.03 28.73
N ILE A 26 -18.93 -9.99 28.12
CA ILE A 26 -18.56 -8.75 28.77
C ILE A 26 -19.24 -7.62 28.02
N CYS A 27 -20.10 -6.86 28.71
CA CYS A 27 -20.74 -5.68 28.16
C CYS A 27 -20.33 -4.43 28.94
N SER A 28 -19.81 -3.44 28.20
CA SER A 28 -19.54 -2.07 28.64
C SER A 28 -20.17 -1.11 27.62
N VAL A 29 -19.41 -0.20 27.01
CA VAL A 29 -19.84 0.59 25.84
C VAL A 29 -20.07 -0.30 24.60
N MET A 30 -19.42 -1.45 24.55
CA MET A 30 -19.63 -2.51 23.56
C MET A 30 -19.80 -3.85 24.27
N CYS A 31 -20.48 -4.80 23.63
CA CYS A 31 -20.53 -6.19 24.09
C CYS A 31 -19.53 -7.07 23.34
N TYR A 32 -18.92 -7.97 24.09
CA TYR A 32 -18.06 -9.04 23.60
C TYR A 32 -18.61 -10.37 24.08
N ILE A 33 -18.73 -11.34 23.17
CA ILE A 33 -19.04 -12.74 23.46
C ILE A 33 -17.85 -13.59 23.01
N PHE A 34 -17.26 -14.33 23.92
CA PHE A 34 -16.13 -15.21 23.65
C PHE A 34 -16.57 -16.68 23.66
N ASN A 35 -15.92 -17.49 22.82
CA ASN A 35 -16.05 -18.95 22.81
C ASN A 35 -17.46 -19.50 22.49
N PHE A 36 -18.27 -18.76 21.70
CA PHE A 36 -19.61 -19.20 21.27
C PHE A 36 -19.55 -20.55 20.54
N LYS A 37 -20.15 -21.59 21.10
CA LYS A 37 -19.90 -23.01 20.73
C LYS A 37 -21.13 -23.75 20.24
N THR A 38 -22.33 -23.38 20.67
CA THR A 38 -23.58 -24.06 20.30
C THR A 38 -24.70 -23.05 20.04
N LYS A 39 -25.75 -23.49 19.34
CA LYS A 39 -26.97 -22.69 19.17
C LYS A 39 -27.59 -22.29 20.51
N GLY A 40 -27.45 -23.14 21.52
CA GLY A 40 -27.94 -22.88 22.88
C GLY A 40 -27.35 -21.60 23.47
N ASP A 41 -26.08 -21.27 23.16
CA ASP A 41 -25.40 -20.08 23.67
C ASP A 41 -26.06 -18.75 23.23
N SER A 42 -26.99 -18.80 22.27
CA SER A 42 -27.80 -17.64 21.86
C SER A 42 -28.62 -17.03 23.00
N PHE A 43 -28.84 -17.75 24.12
CA PHE A 43 -29.45 -17.15 25.32
C PHE A 43 -28.68 -15.90 25.81
N ALA A 44 -27.36 -15.83 25.55
CA ALA A 44 -26.55 -14.67 25.93
C ALA A 44 -27.01 -13.37 25.26
N PHE A 45 -27.64 -13.46 24.07
CA PHE A 45 -28.14 -12.29 23.35
C PHE A 45 -29.23 -11.54 24.11
N GLN A 46 -30.01 -12.23 24.95
CA GLN A 46 -31.05 -11.62 25.79
C GLN A 46 -30.47 -10.73 26.90
N HIS A 47 -29.17 -10.84 27.17
CA HIS A 47 -28.49 -10.06 28.19
C HIS A 47 -27.73 -8.84 27.62
N ILE A 48 -27.77 -8.62 26.30
CA ILE A 48 -27.17 -7.47 25.63
C ILE A 48 -28.00 -6.21 25.97
N PRO A 49 -27.42 -5.15 26.56
CA PRO A 49 -28.13 -3.90 26.83
C PRO A 49 -28.63 -3.19 25.56
N ASP A 50 -29.72 -2.44 25.68
CA ASP A 50 -30.38 -1.71 24.58
C ASP A 50 -29.53 -0.61 23.91
N PHE A 51 -28.61 -0.01 24.66
CA PHE A 51 -27.67 0.98 24.14
C PHE A 51 -26.50 0.37 23.34
N VAL A 52 -26.40 -0.96 23.24
CA VAL A 52 -25.32 -1.63 22.49
C VAL A 52 -25.75 -1.92 21.06
N HIS A 53 -25.21 -1.13 20.13
CA HIS A 53 -25.45 -1.32 18.68
C HIS A 53 -24.44 -2.28 18.04
N VAL A 54 -23.23 -2.38 18.59
CA VAL A 54 -22.16 -3.23 18.07
C VAL A 54 -21.92 -4.44 18.97
N LEU A 55 -22.14 -5.63 18.44
CA LEU A 55 -21.79 -6.90 19.08
C LEU A 55 -20.50 -7.47 18.49
N ASN A 56 -19.54 -7.79 19.37
CA ASN A 56 -18.31 -8.48 19.01
C ASN A 56 -18.39 -9.94 19.46
N MET A 57 -18.12 -10.88 18.56
CA MET A 57 -17.98 -12.30 18.86
C MET A 57 -16.55 -12.73 18.57
N GLU A 58 -15.83 -13.22 19.57
CA GLU A 58 -14.47 -13.72 19.42
C GLU A 58 -14.43 -15.24 19.61
N ASN A 59 -13.61 -15.90 18.78
CA ASN A 59 -13.40 -17.34 18.84
C ASN A 59 -14.70 -18.15 18.77
N VAL A 60 -15.56 -17.86 17.78
CA VAL A 60 -16.74 -18.69 17.49
C VAL A 60 -16.28 -20.08 17.09
N ARG A 61 -16.68 -21.08 17.89
CA ARG A 61 -16.28 -22.49 17.75
C ARG A 61 -17.26 -23.30 16.90
N MET A 62 -18.43 -22.75 16.60
CA MET A 62 -19.39 -23.33 15.68
C MET A 62 -18.81 -23.37 14.26
N LYS A 63 -18.99 -24.49 13.57
CA LYS A 63 -18.66 -24.60 12.14
C LYS A 63 -19.62 -23.79 11.27
N HIS A 64 -20.88 -23.73 11.68
CA HIS A 64 -21.92 -23.01 10.98
C HIS A 64 -22.73 -22.18 11.98
N VAL A 65 -22.75 -20.87 11.79
CA VAL A 65 -23.70 -19.99 12.47
C VAL A 65 -24.88 -19.83 11.52
N ASP A 66 -26.01 -20.42 11.89
CA ASP A 66 -27.20 -20.42 11.06
C ASP A 66 -28.05 -19.16 11.26
N ARG A 67 -29.06 -19.01 10.41
CA ARG A 67 -29.93 -17.84 10.40
C ARG A 67 -30.70 -17.72 11.71
N TRP A 68 -31.27 -18.83 12.19
CA TRP A 68 -32.04 -18.87 13.43
C TRP A 68 -31.24 -18.34 14.62
N THR A 69 -29.95 -18.70 14.72
CA THR A 69 -29.05 -18.22 15.77
C THR A 69 -28.94 -16.70 15.73
N LEU A 70 -28.75 -16.10 14.54
CA LEU A 70 -28.59 -14.65 14.40
C LEU A 70 -29.91 -13.87 14.43
N GLU A 71 -31.05 -14.52 14.15
CA GLU A 71 -32.38 -13.93 14.32
C GLU A 71 -32.73 -13.67 15.80
N GLN A 72 -32.04 -14.32 16.74
CA GLN A 72 -32.18 -14.06 18.17
C GLN A 72 -31.43 -12.79 18.62
N LEU A 73 -30.69 -12.11 17.74
CA LEU A 73 -30.05 -10.84 18.07
C LEU A 73 -31.11 -9.78 18.36
N PRO A 74 -30.91 -8.93 19.39
CA PRO A 74 -31.83 -7.83 19.63
C PRO A 74 -31.89 -6.87 18.44
N PRO A 75 -33.06 -6.27 18.16
CA PRO A 75 -33.27 -5.45 16.96
C PRO A 75 -32.44 -4.16 16.92
N TYR A 76 -31.94 -3.70 18.07
CA TYR A 76 -31.06 -2.54 18.18
C TYR A 76 -29.58 -2.86 17.87
N VAL A 77 -29.20 -4.14 17.77
CA VAL A 77 -27.86 -4.55 17.34
C VAL A 77 -27.79 -4.49 15.82
N ASP A 78 -27.13 -3.46 15.28
CA ASP A 78 -27.03 -3.22 13.85
C ASP A 78 -25.75 -3.79 13.23
N LYS A 79 -24.69 -3.93 14.04
CA LYS A 79 -23.34 -4.34 13.62
C LYS A 79 -22.87 -5.56 14.38
N LEU A 80 -22.59 -6.62 13.63
CA LEU A 80 -21.98 -7.85 14.13
C LEU A 80 -20.53 -7.95 13.65
N LYS A 81 -19.59 -8.02 14.59
CA LYS A 81 -18.18 -8.29 14.32
C LYS A 81 -17.83 -9.69 14.81
N ILE A 82 -17.26 -10.54 13.96
CA ILE A 82 -16.78 -11.88 14.32
C ILE A 82 -15.28 -11.96 14.06
N ALA A 83 -14.48 -12.28 15.07
CA ALA A 83 -13.02 -12.30 14.95
C ALA A 83 -12.39 -13.62 15.45
N GLY A 84 -11.25 -14.00 14.88
CA GLY A 84 -10.43 -15.12 15.36
C GLY A 84 -11.15 -16.47 15.37
N SER A 85 -12.13 -16.64 14.48
CA SER A 85 -13.09 -17.75 14.52
C SER A 85 -12.70 -18.85 13.53
N ILE A 86 -11.57 -19.51 13.77
CA ILE A 86 -10.97 -20.48 12.83
C ILE A 86 -11.83 -21.73 12.56
N LYS A 87 -12.81 -22.03 13.43
CA LYS A 87 -13.74 -23.15 13.24
C LYS A 87 -14.91 -22.76 12.33
N LEU A 88 -15.26 -21.48 12.26
CA LEU A 88 -16.35 -20.97 11.45
C LEU A 88 -16.04 -21.18 9.96
N LYS A 89 -16.92 -21.90 9.26
CA LYS A 89 -16.82 -22.20 7.82
C LYS A 89 -17.96 -21.58 7.03
N ARG A 90 -19.13 -21.40 7.66
CA ARG A 90 -20.34 -20.89 7.00
C ARG A 90 -21.14 -20.00 7.94
N ILE A 91 -21.67 -18.90 7.43
CA ILE A 91 -22.61 -18.04 8.15
C ILE A 91 -23.84 -17.74 7.30
N SER A 92 -25.02 -17.75 7.91
CA SER A 92 -26.27 -17.35 7.26
C SER A 92 -26.77 -16.03 7.84
N VAL A 93 -26.65 -14.97 7.04
CA VAL A 93 -27.01 -13.60 7.42
C VAL A 93 -28.54 -13.43 7.41
N PRO A 94 -29.17 -12.96 8.50
CA PRO A 94 -30.60 -12.71 8.56
C PRO A 94 -30.99 -11.39 7.87
N ASN A 95 -32.29 -11.17 7.68
CA ASN A 95 -32.79 -9.99 6.96
C ASN A 95 -32.50 -8.66 7.67
N ALA A 96 -32.51 -8.66 9.01
CA ALA A 96 -32.43 -7.44 9.81
C ALA A 96 -31.00 -6.89 9.99
N LEU A 97 -29.96 -7.73 9.82
CA LEU A 97 -28.58 -7.33 10.09
C LEU A 97 -28.08 -6.35 9.00
N ARG A 98 -27.63 -5.18 9.43
CA ARG A 98 -27.18 -4.10 8.53
C ARG A 98 -25.69 -4.15 8.25
N ASN A 99 -24.88 -4.52 9.24
CA ASN A 99 -23.43 -4.49 9.12
C ASN A 99 -22.84 -5.81 9.63
N LEU A 100 -22.08 -6.51 8.78
CA LEU A 100 -21.38 -7.74 9.13
C LEU A 100 -19.90 -7.62 8.80
N GLN A 101 -19.05 -7.81 9.81
CA GLN A 101 -17.60 -7.87 9.65
C GLN A 101 -17.08 -9.19 10.22
N ILE A 102 -16.31 -9.92 9.41
CA ILE A 102 -15.68 -11.17 9.81
C ILE A 102 -14.18 -11.08 9.57
N MET A 103 -13.37 -11.39 10.56
CA MET A 103 -11.91 -11.23 10.51
C MET A 103 -11.20 -12.50 10.98
N HIS A 104 -10.16 -12.90 10.23
CA HIS A 104 -9.26 -14.01 10.54
C HIS A 104 -10.02 -15.28 10.91
N SER A 105 -10.76 -15.81 9.92
CA SER A 105 -11.60 -16.99 10.08
C SER A 105 -11.40 -17.94 8.91
N ASN A 106 -11.81 -19.20 9.04
CA ASN A 106 -11.79 -20.10 7.90
C ASN A 106 -13.12 -20.09 7.13
N LEU A 107 -13.81 -18.95 7.14
CA LEU A 107 -15.11 -18.79 6.51
C LEU A 107 -14.98 -18.96 5.00
N ARG A 108 -15.81 -19.82 4.42
CA ARG A 108 -15.82 -20.14 2.98
C ARG A 108 -17.11 -19.72 2.30
N ARG A 109 -18.20 -19.61 3.06
CA ARG A 109 -19.54 -19.39 2.53
C ARG A 109 -20.33 -18.44 3.40
N ILE A 110 -20.93 -17.45 2.75
CA ILE A 110 -21.86 -16.49 3.34
C ILE A 110 -23.17 -16.66 2.59
N ASP A 111 -24.24 -17.04 3.29
CA ASP A 111 -25.58 -17.06 2.71
C ASP A 111 -26.32 -15.81 3.17
N ILE A 112 -26.88 -15.06 2.23
CA ILE A 112 -27.58 -13.81 2.52
C ILE A 112 -29.07 -14.05 2.31
N ALA A 113 -29.86 -13.81 3.34
CA ALA A 113 -31.30 -14.01 3.27
C ALA A 113 -31.97 -13.03 2.29
N PRO A 114 -33.10 -13.42 1.65
CA PRO A 114 -33.85 -12.55 0.74
C PRO A 114 -34.24 -11.22 1.40
N ASN A 115 -34.16 -10.11 0.67
CA ASN A 115 -34.47 -8.76 1.18
C ASN A 115 -33.67 -8.41 2.44
N SER A 116 -32.37 -8.71 2.43
CA SER A 116 -31.47 -8.34 3.51
C SER A 116 -31.27 -6.83 3.56
N SER A 117 -31.27 -6.29 4.77
CA SER A 117 -30.96 -4.89 5.08
C SER A 117 -29.45 -4.61 5.11
N LEU A 118 -28.63 -5.59 4.71
CA LEU A 118 -27.18 -5.51 4.75
C LEU A 118 -26.70 -4.34 3.87
N ASN A 119 -26.02 -3.41 4.51
CA ASN A 119 -25.45 -2.20 3.93
C ASN A 119 -23.92 -2.29 3.85
N HIS A 120 -23.28 -2.92 4.84
CA HIS A 120 -21.84 -3.22 4.82
C HIS A 120 -21.56 -4.70 5.05
N LEU A 121 -20.79 -5.31 4.15
CA LEU A 121 -20.27 -6.66 4.31
C LEU A 121 -18.75 -6.66 4.19
N SER A 122 -18.06 -7.15 5.22
CA SER A 122 -16.60 -7.25 5.24
C SER A 122 -16.13 -8.65 5.64
N CYS A 123 -15.22 -9.23 4.87
CA CYS A 123 -14.42 -10.40 5.25
C CYS A 123 -12.94 -10.07 5.07
N LEU A 124 -12.19 -10.16 6.16
CA LEU A 124 -10.73 -10.00 6.21
C LEU A 124 -10.10 -11.33 6.62
N GLY A 125 -9.11 -11.80 5.88
CA GLY A 125 -8.37 -13.01 6.27
C GLY A 125 -9.29 -14.23 6.32
N CYS A 126 -10.16 -14.38 5.31
CA CYS A 126 -11.15 -15.45 5.20
C CYS A 126 -10.77 -16.45 4.09
N ASP A 127 -11.33 -17.67 4.14
CA ASP A 127 -11.16 -18.70 3.10
C ASP A 127 -12.13 -18.53 1.91
N VAL A 128 -12.72 -17.34 1.70
CA VAL A 128 -13.72 -17.10 0.65
C VAL A 128 -13.06 -17.12 -0.72
N THR A 129 -13.53 -18.00 -1.60
CA THR A 129 -12.96 -18.19 -2.95
C THR A 129 -13.80 -17.58 -4.08
N LYS A 130 -15.06 -17.25 -3.81
CA LYS A 130 -15.99 -16.59 -4.76
C LYS A 130 -16.91 -15.63 -4.00
N VAL A 131 -17.33 -14.57 -4.68
CA VAL A 131 -18.42 -13.71 -4.20
C VAL A 131 -19.70 -14.56 -4.11
N PRO A 132 -20.45 -14.51 -2.99
CA PRO A 132 -21.67 -15.30 -2.86
C PRO A 132 -22.74 -14.82 -3.86
N LEU A 133 -23.35 -15.75 -4.60
CA LEU A 133 -24.44 -15.41 -5.55
C LEU A 133 -25.66 -14.77 -4.88
N ASP A 134 -25.85 -15.07 -3.60
CA ASP A 134 -26.92 -14.48 -2.78
C ASP A 134 -26.66 -13.01 -2.43
N ILE A 135 -25.53 -12.41 -2.85
CA ILE A 135 -25.27 -10.96 -2.68
C ILE A 135 -26.36 -10.10 -3.31
N ARG A 136 -27.03 -10.59 -4.37
CA ARG A 136 -28.22 -9.99 -4.97
C ARG A 136 -29.38 -9.77 -3.99
N ASN A 137 -29.41 -10.54 -2.90
CA ASN A 137 -30.45 -10.45 -1.88
C ASN A 137 -30.24 -9.24 -0.93
N ALA A 138 -29.14 -8.49 -1.07
CA ALA A 138 -28.84 -7.27 -0.31
C ALA A 138 -28.89 -6.03 -1.23
N PRO A 139 -30.07 -5.54 -1.62
CA PRO A 139 -30.20 -4.41 -2.54
C PRO A 139 -29.63 -3.09 -1.98
N LEU A 140 -29.62 -2.96 -0.65
CA LEU A 140 -29.09 -1.78 0.07
C LEU A 140 -27.58 -1.85 0.34
N LEU A 141 -26.89 -2.88 -0.15
CA LEU A 141 -25.45 -3.04 0.05
C LEU A 141 -24.71 -1.86 -0.57
N ASN A 142 -24.07 -1.06 0.26
CA ASN A 142 -23.28 0.10 -0.15
C ASN A 142 -21.80 -0.25 -0.32
N MET A 143 -21.29 -1.13 0.55
CA MET A 143 -19.88 -1.46 0.61
C MET A 143 -19.66 -2.97 0.78
N LEU A 144 -18.83 -3.51 -0.10
CA LEU A 144 -18.35 -4.89 -0.02
C LEU A 144 -16.82 -4.89 0.10
N LYS A 145 -16.32 -5.44 1.22
CA LYS A 145 -14.90 -5.69 1.45
C LYS A 145 -14.64 -7.19 1.51
N LEU A 146 -13.88 -7.73 0.57
CA LEU A 146 -13.40 -9.11 0.61
C LEU A 146 -11.90 -9.06 0.36
N TYR A 147 -11.11 -8.85 1.41
CA TYR A 147 -9.66 -8.67 1.31
C TYR A 147 -8.90 -9.68 2.16
N GLU A 148 -7.66 -9.95 1.77
CA GLU A 148 -6.87 -11.06 2.32
C GLU A 148 -7.64 -12.40 2.28
N CYS A 149 -8.40 -12.60 1.19
CA CYS A 149 -9.21 -13.79 0.95
C CYS A 149 -8.55 -14.68 -0.11
N LYS A 150 -9.33 -15.55 -0.76
CA LYS A 150 -8.84 -16.51 -1.77
C LYS A 150 -9.58 -16.38 -3.10
N LEU A 151 -10.07 -15.17 -3.42
CA LEU A 151 -10.71 -14.91 -4.71
C LEU A 151 -9.68 -15.07 -5.82
N SER A 152 -10.03 -15.81 -6.87
CA SER A 152 -9.16 -16.04 -8.03
C SER A 152 -9.67 -15.39 -9.31
N GLU A 153 -10.93 -14.99 -9.34
CA GLU A 153 -11.64 -14.38 -10.46
C GLU A 153 -12.74 -13.45 -9.93
N ILE A 154 -13.13 -12.47 -10.74
CA ILE A 154 -14.31 -11.65 -10.47
C ILE A 154 -15.11 -11.41 -11.75
N ASP A 155 -16.40 -11.72 -11.70
CA ASP A 155 -17.38 -11.32 -12.71
C ASP A 155 -18.29 -10.26 -12.11
N LEU A 156 -18.20 -9.03 -12.61
CA LEU A 156 -18.98 -7.90 -12.12
C LEU A 156 -20.49 -8.09 -12.31
N ALA A 157 -20.92 -9.01 -13.18
CA ALA A 157 -22.34 -9.33 -13.37
C ALA A 157 -23.02 -9.85 -12.09
N VAL A 158 -22.26 -10.35 -11.12
CA VAL A 158 -22.79 -10.82 -9.82
C VAL A 158 -23.45 -9.69 -9.01
N PHE A 159 -23.05 -8.44 -9.25
CA PHE A 159 -23.55 -7.26 -8.54
C PHE A 159 -24.75 -6.59 -9.20
N CYS A 160 -25.34 -7.23 -10.21
CA CYS A 160 -26.30 -6.55 -11.07
C CYS A 160 -27.55 -6.01 -10.36
N ASP A 161 -27.93 -6.60 -9.23
CA ASP A 161 -29.09 -6.22 -8.43
C ASP A 161 -28.72 -5.39 -7.18
N ASN A 162 -27.45 -5.02 -6.99
CA ASN A 162 -26.97 -4.22 -5.86
C ASN A 162 -26.95 -2.72 -6.21
N SER A 163 -28.13 -2.10 -6.30
CA SER A 163 -28.30 -0.71 -6.79
C SER A 163 -27.62 0.38 -5.95
N HIS A 164 -27.18 0.09 -4.73
CA HIS A 164 -26.50 1.05 -3.85
C HIS A 164 -24.99 0.81 -3.70
N LEU A 165 -24.44 -0.22 -4.36
CA LEU A 165 -23.04 -0.60 -4.20
C LEU A 165 -22.13 0.50 -4.75
N THR A 166 -21.52 1.24 -3.85
CA THR A 166 -20.67 2.40 -4.13
C THR A 166 -19.19 2.02 -4.06
N TYR A 167 -18.84 1.10 -3.16
CA TYR A 167 -17.46 0.72 -2.88
C TYR A 167 -17.26 -0.80 -2.96
N LEU A 168 -16.36 -1.22 -3.84
CA LEU A 168 -15.97 -2.62 -4.02
C LEU A 168 -14.48 -2.80 -3.75
N PHE A 169 -14.16 -3.36 -2.58
CA PHE A 169 -12.79 -3.58 -2.14
C PHE A 169 -12.43 -5.07 -2.18
N LEU A 170 -11.55 -5.44 -3.12
CA LEU A 170 -11.12 -6.82 -3.39
C LEU A 170 -9.59 -6.99 -3.34
N TYR A 171 -8.90 -6.09 -2.64
CA TYR A 171 -7.45 -6.08 -2.52
C TYR A 171 -6.91 -7.29 -1.73
N PHE A 172 -5.63 -7.63 -1.87
CA PHE A 172 -5.03 -8.84 -1.27
C PHE A 172 -5.80 -10.13 -1.56
N ASN A 173 -6.06 -10.39 -2.83
CA ASN A 173 -6.58 -11.69 -3.26
C ASN A 173 -5.62 -12.31 -4.28
N THR A 174 -6.09 -13.36 -4.95
CA THR A 174 -5.34 -14.05 -6.01
C THR A 174 -6.03 -13.85 -7.37
N ILE A 175 -6.75 -12.74 -7.57
CA ILE A 175 -7.57 -12.49 -8.75
C ILE A 175 -6.66 -12.39 -9.98
N ARG A 176 -6.91 -13.25 -10.98
CA ARG A 176 -6.12 -13.32 -12.22
C ARG A 176 -6.77 -12.62 -13.39
N TYR A 177 -8.11 -12.48 -13.38
CA TYR A 177 -8.86 -11.78 -14.41
C TYR A 177 -10.16 -11.20 -13.83
N ILE A 178 -10.62 -10.13 -14.50
CA ILE A 178 -11.89 -9.46 -14.26
C ILE A 178 -12.70 -9.51 -15.55
N VAL A 179 -13.98 -9.85 -15.42
CA VAL A 179 -14.95 -9.85 -16.53
C VAL A 179 -16.24 -9.18 -16.10
N ASN A 180 -17.07 -8.82 -17.07
CA ASN A 180 -18.43 -8.38 -16.85
C ASN A 180 -19.30 -9.08 -17.89
N THR A 181 -19.89 -10.22 -17.52
CA THR A 181 -20.65 -11.06 -18.46
C THR A 181 -22.11 -10.63 -18.63
N SER A 182 -22.52 -9.53 -17.98
CA SER A 182 -23.91 -9.08 -18.01
C SER A 182 -24.34 -8.69 -19.42
N LYS A 183 -25.55 -9.14 -19.79
CA LYS A 183 -26.23 -8.76 -21.03
C LYS A 183 -27.26 -7.64 -20.83
N ARG A 184 -27.47 -7.21 -19.59
CA ARG A 184 -28.46 -6.19 -19.21
C ARG A 184 -27.78 -4.99 -18.58
N ASN A 185 -28.42 -3.84 -18.66
CA ASN A 185 -27.99 -2.66 -17.94
C ASN A 185 -28.22 -2.87 -16.44
N CYS A 186 -27.15 -2.98 -15.66
CA CYS A 186 -27.24 -3.34 -14.25
C CYS A 186 -27.35 -2.10 -13.37
N SER A 187 -28.13 -2.19 -12.29
CA SER A 187 -28.43 -1.01 -11.46
C SER A 187 -27.18 -0.44 -10.78
N PHE A 188 -26.21 -1.29 -10.44
CA PHE A 188 -24.97 -0.86 -9.80
C PHE A 188 -24.05 -0.04 -10.73
N TYR A 189 -24.25 -0.07 -12.06
CA TYR A 189 -23.47 0.75 -13.00
C TYR A 189 -23.61 2.26 -12.74
N ASN A 190 -24.74 2.68 -12.17
CA ASN A 190 -25.00 4.07 -11.79
C ASN A 190 -24.56 4.40 -10.37
N ALA A 191 -24.15 3.43 -9.56
CA ALA A 191 -23.85 3.64 -8.14
C ALA A 191 -22.35 3.52 -7.82
N LEU A 192 -21.65 2.62 -8.52
CA LEU A 192 -20.28 2.28 -8.21
C LEU A 192 -19.34 3.47 -8.46
N SER A 193 -18.63 3.87 -7.41
CA SER A 193 -17.66 4.97 -7.42
C SER A 193 -16.23 4.45 -7.44
N GLU A 194 -15.96 3.36 -6.71
CA GLU A 194 -14.59 2.86 -6.52
C GLU A 194 -14.51 1.33 -6.61
N ILE A 195 -13.53 0.86 -7.38
CA ILE A 195 -13.15 -0.54 -7.47
C ILE A 195 -11.68 -0.65 -7.07
N ILE A 196 -11.40 -1.36 -5.97
CA ILE A 196 -10.04 -1.57 -5.48
C ILE A 196 -9.63 -3.02 -5.70
N LEU A 197 -8.72 -3.24 -6.64
CA LEU A 197 -8.19 -4.54 -7.07
C LEU A 197 -6.68 -4.65 -6.81
N SER A 198 -6.14 -3.80 -5.96
CA SER A 198 -4.72 -3.79 -5.64
C SER A 198 -4.23 -5.10 -5.02
N LYS A 199 -2.94 -5.42 -5.17
CA LYS A 199 -2.34 -6.63 -4.58
C LYS A 199 -3.06 -7.92 -4.98
N ASN A 200 -3.26 -8.06 -6.30
CA ASN A 200 -3.81 -9.25 -6.92
C ASN A 200 -2.81 -9.82 -7.93
N MET A 201 -3.28 -10.68 -8.83
CA MET A 201 -2.46 -11.42 -9.79
C MET A 201 -2.86 -11.09 -11.23
N LEU A 202 -3.45 -9.90 -11.46
CA LEU A 202 -3.87 -9.46 -12.79
C LEU A 202 -2.64 -9.28 -13.68
N THR A 203 -2.68 -9.87 -14.88
CA THR A 203 -1.63 -9.70 -15.91
C THR A 203 -2.09 -8.82 -17.06
N THR A 204 -3.38 -8.82 -17.36
CA THR A 204 -3.99 -7.98 -18.39
C THR A 204 -5.32 -7.43 -17.89
N VAL A 205 -5.66 -6.21 -18.29
CA VAL A 205 -6.95 -5.58 -17.98
C VAL A 205 -7.49 -4.90 -19.24
N ASN A 206 -8.70 -5.29 -19.66
CA ASN A 206 -9.43 -4.56 -20.69
C ASN A 206 -10.18 -3.40 -20.05
N MET A 207 -9.76 -2.18 -20.35
CA MET A 207 -10.30 -0.95 -19.78
C MET A 207 -11.71 -0.63 -20.30
N GLU A 208 -12.13 -1.15 -21.46
CA GLU A 208 -13.50 -0.96 -21.98
C GLU A 208 -14.56 -1.55 -21.05
N LEU A 209 -14.19 -2.53 -20.24
CA LEU A 209 -15.05 -3.13 -19.21
C LEU A 209 -15.62 -2.10 -18.24
N PHE A 210 -14.92 -0.98 -18.04
CA PHE A 210 -15.33 0.07 -17.12
C PHE A 210 -16.20 1.16 -17.76
N ASN A 211 -16.33 1.22 -19.09
CA ASN A 211 -17.07 2.30 -19.77
C ASN A 211 -18.57 2.30 -19.46
N VAL A 212 -19.11 1.22 -18.92
CA VAL A 212 -20.52 1.13 -18.51
C VAL A 212 -20.84 1.91 -17.24
N PHE A 213 -19.83 2.27 -16.44
CA PHE A 213 -20.05 2.91 -15.15
C PHE A 213 -20.16 4.43 -15.27
N VAL A 214 -21.24 5.01 -14.76
CA VAL A 214 -21.52 6.45 -14.92
C VAL A 214 -20.79 7.31 -13.89
N ASN A 215 -20.60 6.78 -12.68
CA ASN A 215 -20.07 7.51 -11.52
C ASN A 215 -18.71 6.98 -11.05
N LEU A 216 -18.05 6.12 -11.84
CA LEU A 216 -16.79 5.51 -11.44
C LEU A 216 -15.66 6.55 -11.44
N LYS A 217 -15.06 6.75 -10.28
CA LYS A 217 -13.98 7.71 -10.06
C LYS A 217 -12.61 7.07 -10.04
N GLN A 218 -12.52 5.83 -9.57
CA GLN A 218 -11.25 5.16 -9.37
C GLN A 218 -11.36 3.66 -9.65
N VAL A 219 -10.35 3.16 -10.35
CA VAL A 219 -10.03 1.73 -10.46
C VAL A 219 -8.58 1.58 -10.00
N ASP A 220 -8.38 1.08 -8.79
CA ASP A 220 -7.05 0.83 -8.25
C ASP A 220 -6.54 -0.53 -8.71
N LEU A 221 -5.46 -0.51 -9.50
CA LEU A 221 -4.80 -1.67 -10.10
C LEU A 221 -3.35 -1.81 -9.62
N GLN A 222 -2.93 -1.06 -8.60
CA GLN A 222 -1.55 -1.07 -8.10
C GLN A 222 -1.15 -2.45 -7.56
N MET A 223 0.15 -2.74 -7.52
CA MET A 223 0.70 -3.98 -6.97
C MET A 223 0.09 -5.25 -7.60
N ASN A 224 -0.10 -5.25 -8.91
CA ASN A 224 -0.49 -6.44 -9.67
C ASN A 224 0.72 -6.93 -10.49
N ARG A 225 0.47 -7.70 -11.55
CA ARG A 225 1.48 -8.17 -12.50
C ARG A 225 1.15 -7.72 -13.91
N ILE A 226 0.51 -6.54 -14.03
CA ILE A 226 -0.08 -6.10 -15.28
C ILE A 226 1.03 -5.76 -16.26
N THR A 227 1.05 -6.46 -17.39
CA THR A 227 1.95 -6.21 -18.51
C THR A 227 1.28 -5.43 -19.63
N THR A 228 -0.06 -5.45 -19.70
CA THR A 228 -0.83 -4.82 -20.77
C THR A 228 -2.19 -4.30 -20.28
N LEU A 229 -2.48 -3.04 -20.60
CA LEU A 229 -3.82 -2.47 -20.57
C LEU A 229 -4.36 -2.44 -22.00
N SER A 230 -5.53 -3.02 -22.23
CA SER A 230 -6.18 -3.06 -23.56
C SER A 230 -7.50 -2.30 -23.57
N GLY A 231 -8.01 -2.00 -24.76
CA GLY A 231 -9.28 -1.30 -24.95
C GLY A 231 -9.22 0.20 -24.68
N ARG A 232 -10.26 0.91 -25.13
CA ARG A 232 -10.44 2.35 -24.88
C ARG A 232 -11.15 2.60 -23.55
N LEU A 233 -10.70 3.60 -22.81
CA LEU A 233 -11.39 4.08 -21.63
C LEU A 233 -12.10 5.41 -21.92
N VAL A 234 -13.42 5.45 -21.78
CA VAL A 234 -14.25 6.64 -21.97
C VAL A 234 -15.09 6.84 -20.72
N LEU A 235 -14.59 7.65 -19.79
CA LEU A 235 -15.21 7.85 -18.48
C LEU A 235 -15.02 9.28 -17.98
N ARG A 236 -16.13 10.04 -17.96
CA ARG A 236 -16.12 11.46 -17.58
C ARG A 236 -15.90 11.70 -16.09
N SER A 237 -16.30 10.76 -15.23
CA SER A 237 -16.16 10.86 -13.77
C SER A 237 -14.80 10.37 -13.25
N PHE A 238 -13.94 9.83 -14.12
CA PHE A 238 -12.73 9.13 -13.72
C PHE A 238 -11.64 10.13 -13.28
N GLU A 239 -11.19 10.03 -12.02
CA GLU A 239 -10.31 11.02 -11.40
C GLU A 239 -8.88 10.50 -11.14
N ILE A 240 -8.75 9.21 -10.81
CA ILE A 240 -7.47 8.61 -10.36
C ILE A 240 -7.29 7.21 -10.96
N LEU A 241 -6.11 6.95 -11.52
CA LEU A 241 -5.68 5.63 -12.00
C LEU A 241 -4.34 5.23 -11.37
N PRO A 242 -4.37 4.56 -10.20
CA PRO A 242 -3.19 3.99 -9.59
C PRO A 242 -2.76 2.72 -10.34
N LEU A 243 -1.54 2.73 -10.88
CA LEU A 243 -0.93 1.60 -11.59
C LEU A 243 0.47 1.25 -11.07
N PHE A 244 0.87 1.82 -9.94
CA PHE A 244 2.21 1.61 -9.43
C PHE A 244 2.49 0.16 -9.03
N THR A 245 3.76 -0.25 -9.11
CA THR A 245 4.20 -1.62 -8.83
C THR A 245 3.47 -2.62 -9.73
N ASN A 246 3.69 -2.50 -11.04
CA ASN A 246 3.20 -3.44 -12.06
C ASN A 246 4.36 -3.84 -12.98
N GLN A 247 4.05 -4.39 -14.15
CA GLN A 247 5.03 -4.89 -15.13
C GLN A 247 4.83 -4.24 -16.50
N LEU A 248 4.32 -3.00 -16.54
CA LEU A 248 4.01 -2.29 -17.77
C LEU A 248 5.30 -1.90 -18.48
N GLY A 249 5.51 -2.44 -19.69
CA GLY A 249 6.64 -2.05 -20.55
C GLY A 249 6.31 -0.93 -21.53
N HIS A 250 5.03 -0.79 -21.89
CA HIS A 250 4.49 0.23 -22.76
C HIS A 250 3.02 0.45 -22.44
N ILE A 251 2.52 1.65 -22.75
CA ILE A 251 1.10 1.99 -22.58
C ILE A 251 0.65 2.78 -23.81
N ASP A 252 -0.47 2.35 -24.38
CA ASP A 252 -1.15 3.07 -25.45
C ASP A 252 -2.43 3.70 -24.90
N LEU A 253 -2.43 5.03 -24.77
CA LEU A 253 -3.57 5.79 -24.27
C LEU A 253 -4.40 6.38 -25.42
N CYS A 254 -4.07 6.06 -26.67
CA CYS A 254 -4.76 6.61 -27.81
C CYS A 254 -6.23 6.16 -27.83
N GLY A 255 -7.15 7.12 -27.99
CA GLY A 255 -8.58 6.88 -27.97
C GLY A 255 -9.21 6.78 -26.58
N TRP A 256 -8.43 7.00 -25.50
CA TRP A 256 -9.00 7.25 -24.18
C TRP A 256 -9.55 8.68 -24.10
N ASP A 257 -10.70 8.83 -23.44
CA ASP A 257 -11.39 10.10 -23.16
C ASP A 257 -11.78 10.15 -21.68
N VAL A 258 -10.87 10.70 -20.87
CA VAL A 258 -10.96 10.76 -19.40
C VAL A 258 -10.69 12.19 -18.91
N PRO A 259 -11.57 13.15 -19.22
CA PRO A 259 -11.31 14.59 -19.06
C PRO A 259 -11.22 15.06 -17.61
N SER A 260 -11.56 14.21 -16.64
CA SER A 260 -11.49 14.52 -15.20
C SER A 260 -10.28 13.91 -14.52
N LEU A 261 -9.40 13.20 -15.25
CA LEU A 261 -8.28 12.53 -14.61
C LEU A 261 -7.24 13.55 -14.14
N LYS A 262 -6.90 13.51 -12.86
CA LYS A 262 -6.01 14.50 -12.21
C LYS A 262 -4.61 13.96 -11.96
N LYS A 263 -4.50 12.66 -11.66
CA LYS A 263 -3.26 12.02 -11.23
C LYS A 263 -3.02 10.72 -11.98
N MET A 264 -1.81 10.57 -12.51
CA MET A 264 -1.30 9.36 -13.13
C MET A 264 -0.12 8.84 -12.33
N LEU A 265 -0.22 7.62 -11.80
CA LEU A 265 0.80 7.01 -10.96
C LEU A 265 1.31 5.73 -11.65
N PHE A 266 2.38 5.84 -12.43
CA PHE A 266 3.04 4.73 -13.14
C PHE A 266 4.34 4.28 -12.47
N THR A 267 4.57 4.72 -11.23
CA THR A 267 5.73 4.41 -10.39
C THR A 267 6.02 2.90 -10.36
N VAL A 268 7.28 2.47 -10.41
CA VAL A 268 7.65 1.04 -10.26
C VAL A 268 7.01 0.18 -11.37
N ASN A 269 7.42 0.43 -12.61
CA ASN A 269 7.05 -0.35 -13.79
C ASN A 269 8.30 -0.56 -14.68
N PHE A 270 8.12 -1.02 -15.92
CA PHE A 270 9.21 -1.24 -16.89
C PHE A 270 9.11 -0.31 -18.09
N LEU A 271 8.53 0.89 -17.92
CA LEU A 271 8.32 1.82 -19.03
C LEU A 271 9.67 2.36 -19.53
N THR A 272 9.88 2.27 -20.83
CA THR A 272 11.08 2.80 -21.51
C THR A 272 10.80 4.08 -22.29
N THR A 273 9.52 4.38 -22.51
CA THR A 273 9.03 5.54 -23.27
C THR A 273 7.76 6.09 -22.64
N VAL A 274 7.48 7.37 -22.89
CA VAL A 274 6.26 8.02 -22.40
C VAL A 274 5.04 7.36 -23.08
N PRO A 275 3.94 7.12 -22.35
CA PRO A 275 2.71 6.58 -22.93
C PRO A 275 2.29 7.29 -24.22
N LYS A 276 1.88 6.52 -25.23
CA LYS A 276 1.40 7.11 -26.50
C LYS A 276 0.12 7.93 -26.25
N CYS A 277 0.00 9.07 -26.91
CA CYS A 277 -1.12 10.01 -26.77
C CYS A 277 -1.30 10.61 -25.36
N ILE A 278 -0.28 10.61 -24.51
CA ILE A 278 -0.35 11.24 -23.18
C ILE A 278 -0.67 12.74 -23.25
N ASN A 279 -0.29 13.38 -24.35
CA ASN A 279 -0.51 14.80 -24.62
C ASN A 279 -1.98 15.20 -24.70
N ASN A 280 -2.93 14.25 -24.82
CA ASN A 280 -4.36 14.54 -24.80
C ASN A 280 -4.92 14.75 -23.39
N TRP A 281 -4.13 14.49 -22.33
CA TRP A 281 -4.63 14.40 -20.96
C TRP A 281 -4.48 15.74 -20.24
N THR A 282 -5.15 16.75 -20.78
CA THR A 282 -5.02 18.16 -20.41
C THR A 282 -5.40 18.46 -18.95
N SER A 283 -6.21 17.62 -18.30
CA SER A 283 -6.63 17.78 -16.90
C SER A 283 -5.62 17.25 -15.87
N THR A 284 -4.62 16.48 -16.30
CA THR A 284 -3.66 15.84 -15.38
C THR A 284 -2.69 16.87 -14.83
N SER A 285 -2.56 16.92 -13.51
CA SER A 285 -1.66 17.85 -12.80
C SER A 285 -0.37 17.18 -12.31
N HIS A 286 -0.41 15.87 -12.10
CA HIS A 286 0.72 15.11 -11.56
C HIS A 286 0.96 13.86 -12.41
N LEU A 287 2.17 13.77 -12.96
CA LEU A 287 2.66 12.62 -13.72
C LEU A 287 3.84 11.99 -13.00
N ASP A 288 3.63 10.81 -12.43
CA ASP A 288 4.68 10.03 -11.80
C ASP A 288 5.13 8.87 -12.71
N LEU A 289 6.35 8.99 -13.23
CA LEU A 289 7.08 8.03 -14.05
C LEU A 289 8.35 7.55 -13.32
N SER A 290 8.46 7.80 -12.02
CA SER A 290 9.62 7.38 -11.23
C SER A 290 9.75 5.84 -11.21
N TYR A 291 10.95 5.36 -10.96
CA TYR A 291 11.22 3.91 -10.83
C TYR A 291 10.77 3.13 -12.08
N ASN A 292 11.23 3.57 -13.24
CA ASN A 292 11.00 2.93 -14.53
C ASN A 292 12.34 2.71 -15.26
N GLU A 293 12.28 2.50 -16.57
CA GLU A 293 13.39 2.07 -17.41
C GLU A 293 13.73 3.13 -18.48
N PHE A 294 13.38 4.40 -18.25
CA PHE A 294 13.63 5.48 -19.19
C PHE A 294 15.13 5.75 -19.36
N THR A 295 15.61 5.82 -20.60
CA THR A 295 17.01 6.15 -20.92
C THR A 295 17.19 7.57 -21.47
N ASN A 296 16.11 8.14 -22.00
CA ASN A 296 16.01 9.52 -22.45
C ASN A 296 14.60 10.06 -22.15
N PHE A 297 14.49 11.38 -22.05
CA PHE A 297 13.22 12.08 -21.91
C PHE A 297 13.29 13.44 -22.63
N SER A 298 12.20 13.84 -23.27
CA SER A 298 12.05 15.17 -23.86
C SER A 298 10.81 15.84 -23.29
N ILE A 299 10.95 17.10 -22.87
CA ILE A 299 9.83 17.87 -22.32
C ILE A 299 8.66 18.02 -23.32
N GLU A 300 8.97 17.97 -24.61
CA GLU A 300 7.95 18.04 -25.68
C GLU A 300 6.98 16.86 -25.64
N SER A 301 7.41 15.70 -25.13
CA SER A 301 6.59 14.50 -25.04
C SER A 301 5.34 14.69 -24.15
N VAL A 302 5.35 15.71 -23.28
CA VAL A 302 4.26 16.05 -22.37
C VAL A 302 3.72 17.47 -22.61
N ALA A 303 4.12 18.13 -23.70
CA ALA A 303 3.79 19.53 -23.96
C ALA A 303 2.28 19.83 -24.02
N GLY A 304 1.47 18.86 -24.45
CA GLY A 304 0.01 19.00 -24.52
C GLY A 304 -0.72 18.89 -23.17
N MET A 305 -0.02 18.61 -22.08
CA MET A 305 -0.63 18.48 -20.75
C MET A 305 -0.78 19.85 -20.08
N ASP A 306 -1.82 20.59 -20.46
CA ASP A 306 -2.04 22.01 -20.09
C ASP A 306 -2.07 22.29 -18.58
N ASN A 307 -2.51 21.33 -17.77
CA ASN A 307 -2.58 21.47 -16.31
C ASN A 307 -1.42 20.79 -15.56
N LEU A 308 -0.41 20.27 -16.25
CA LEU A 308 0.69 19.54 -15.62
C LEU A 308 1.54 20.47 -14.77
N GLU A 309 1.60 20.19 -13.47
CA GLU A 309 2.33 20.97 -12.46
C GLU A 309 3.62 20.27 -12.02
N SER A 310 3.61 18.94 -11.99
CA SER A 310 4.73 18.13 -11.51
C SER A 310 4.99 16.89 -12.37
N ILE A 311 6.26 16.66 -12.67
CA ILE A 311 6.78 15.44 -13.31
C ILE A 311 7.79 14.78 -12.36
N ASP A 312 7.60 13.49 -12.12
CA ASP A 312 8.56 12.67 -11.40
C ASP A 312 9.18 11.62 -12.32
N LEU A 313 10.50 11.68 -12.47
CA LEU A 313 11.36 10.77 -13.24
C LEU A 313 12.48 10.21 -12.37
N GLU A 314 12.37 10.32 -11.04
CA GLU A 314 13.37 9.78 -10.10
C GLU A 314 13.60 8.29 -10.34
N CYS A 315 14.83 7.81 -10.12
CA CYS A 315 15.20 6.40 -10.23
C CYS A 315 14.87 5.77 -11.59
N ASN A 316 15.32 6.42 -12.66
CA ASN A 316 15.29 5.87 -14.01
C ASN A 316 16.72 5.56 -14.47
N LYS A 317 16.89 5.33 -15.78
CA LYS A 317 18.20 5.12 -16.40
C LYS A 317 18.57 6.27 -17.34
N LEU A 318 18.09 7.48 -17.06
CA LEU A 318 18.24 8.63 -17.94
C LEU A 318 19.71 9.02 -18.07
N THR A 319 20.22 9.02 -19.29
CA THR A 319 21.56 9.54 -19.62
C THR A 319 21.48 10.93 -20.24
N THR A 320 20.32 11.29 -20.79
CA THR A 320 20.06 12.59 -21.42
C THR A 320 18.62 13.04 -21.15
N ILE A 321 18.42 14.36 -21.07
CA ILE A 321 17.10 14.99 -21.02
C ILE A 321 17.10 16.24 -21.91
N MET A 322 16.06 16.42 -22.73
CA MET A 322 15.89 17.59 -23.59
C MET A 322 14.85 18.54 -22.98
N MET A 323 15.31 19.68 -22.46
CA MET A 323 14.48 20.70 -21.80
C MET A 323 14.29 21.97 -22.63
N ASN A 324 15.23 22.29 -23.51
CA ASN A 324 15.18 23.48 -24.36
C ASN A 324 14.15 23.31 -25.48
N SER A 325 12.90 23.64 -25.21
CA SER A 325 11.83 23.64 -26.21
C SER A 325 10.84 24.78 -25.97
N VAL A 326 10.32 25.32 -27.08
CA VAL A 326 9.17 26.24 -27.08
C VAL A 326 7.86 25.53 -26.70
N TYR A 327 7.81 24.20 -26.84
CA TYR A 327 6.67 23.36 -26.47
C TYR A 327 6.88 22.82 -25.05
N PHE A 328 6.55 23.67 -24.07
CA PHE A 328 6.74 23.39 -22.65
C PHE A 328 5.39 23.41 -21.93
N PRO A 329 5.08 22.47 -21.00
CA PRO A 329 3.82 22.49 -20.29
C PRO A 329 3.67 23.78 -19.46
N PRO A 330 2.63 24.59 -19.68
CA PRO A 330 2.60 25.98 -19.24
C PRO A 330 2.53 26.18 -17.72
N LYS A 331 2.11 25.15 -16.98
CA LYS A 331 1.98 25.17 -15.51
C LYS A 331 3.07 24.38 -14.78
N LEU A 332 4.02 23.78 -15.51
CA LEU A 332 5.03 22.94 -14.89
C LEU A 332 5.88 23.77 -13.92
N SER A 333 5.96 23.33 -12.67
CA SER A 333 6.68 24.01 -11.61
C SER A 333 7.63 23.10 -10.83
N SER A 334 7.49 21.77 -10.97
CA SER A 334 8.34 20.80 -10.31
C SER A 334 8.76 19.68 -11.26
N LEU A 335 10.07 19.44 -11.34
CA LEU A 335 10.67 18.37 -12.12
C LEU A 335 11.67 17.61 -11.24
N ARG A 336 11.38 16.34 -10.94
CA ARG A 336 12.28 15.46 -10.19
C ARG A 336 12.92 14.46 -11.12
N ILE A 337 14.25 14.43 -11.15
CA ILE A 337 15.06 13.55 -12.01
C ILE A 337 16.25 12.99 -11.21
N SER A 338 16.12 12.95 -9.88
CA SER A 338 17.14 12.39 -9.01
C SER A 338 17.43 10.93 -9.34
N ARG A 339 18.61 10.43 -8.99
CA ARG A 339 18.97 9.01 -9.11
C ARG A 339 18.89 8.49 -10.54
N ASN A 340 19.53 9.22 -11.45
CA ASN A 340 19.67 8.86 -12.86
C ASN A 340 21.17 8.85 -13.24
N TYR A 341 21.48 8.75 -14.53
CA TYR A 341 22.85 8.72 -15.06
C TYR A 341 23.19 9.96 -15.88
N LEU A 342 22.56 11.10 -15.58
CA LEU A 342 22.79 12.35 -16.32
C LEU A 342 24.21 12.84 -16.08
N THR A 343 24.96 13.11 -17.15
CA THR A 343 26.32 13.69 -17.08
C THR A 343 26.35 15.20 -17.31
N SER A 344 25.28 15.73 -17.90
CA SER A 344 25.09 17.16 -18.16
C SER A 344 23.60 17.48 -18.13
N LEU A 345 23.28 18.75 -17.93
CA LEU A 345 21.91 19.26 -17.93
C LEU A 345 21.92 20.68 -18.49
N ASP A 346 21.13 20.90 -19.55
CA ASP A 346 20.94 22.22 -20.14
C ASP A 346 19.61 22.82 -19.64
N LEU A 347 19.71 23.91 -18.89
CA LEU A 347 18.58 24.69 -18.36
C LEU A 347 18.61 26.14 -18.87
N SER A 348 19.25 26.39 -20.01
CA SER A 348 19.39 27.75 -20.56
C SER A 348 18.06 28.36 -21.01
N PHE A 349 17.11 27.53 -21.45
CA PHE A 349 15.79 27.98 -21.89
C PHE A 349 14.66 27.30 -21.12
N ILE A 350 14.07 28.03 -20.17
CA ILE A 350 12.87 27.61 -19.42
C ILE A 350 11.78 28.68 -19.57
N PRO A 351 10.73 28.44 -20.36
CA PRO A 351 9.70 29.45 -20.69
C PRO A 351 8.62 29.62 -19.62
N VAL A 352 8.57 28.73 -18.61
CA VAL A 352 7.64 28.85 -17.46
C VAL A 352 8.20 29.81 -16.40
N ARG A 353 7.33 30.41 -15.58
CA ARG A 353 7.72 31.48 -14.63
C ARG A 353 8.57 31.01 -13.45
N SER A 354 8.36 29.78 -13.01
CA SER A 354 9.03 29.22 -11.85
C SER A 354 9.14 27.73 -12.04
N LEU A 355 10.37 27.23 -12.07
CA LEU A 355 10.66 25.81 -12.10
C LEU A 355 11.56 25.45 -10.93
N GLN A 356 11.22 24.35 -10.26
CA GLN A 356 12.04 23.68 -9.27
C GLN A 356 12.53 22.37 -9.88
N VAL A 357 13.85 22.16 -9.84
CA VAL A 357 14.49 20.98 -10.43
C VAL A 357 15.27 20.23 -9.35
N SER A 358 15.01 18.93 -9.21
CA SER A 358 15.88 18.05 -8.41
C SER A 358 16.60 17.07 -9.32
N VAL A 359 17.93 17.06 -9.26
CA VAL A 359 18.83 16.18 -10.02
C VAL A 359 19.84 15.51 -9.10
N GLU A 360 19.47 15.31 -7.83
CA GLU A 360 20.34 14.69 -6.83
C GLU A 360 20.78 13.29 -7.27
N TYR A 361 21.98 12.87 -6.87
CA TYR A 361 22.53 11.55 -7.16
C TYR A 361 22.54 11.20 -8.66
N ASN A 362 23.03 12.13 -9.48
CA ASN A 362 23.35 11.92 -10.90
C ASN A 362 24.88 11.91 -11.11
N LEU A 363 25.33 11.98 -12.37
CA LEU A 363 26.74 11.98 -12.77
C LEU A 363 27.19 13.35 -13.33
N ILE A 364 26.50 14.44 -12.97
CA ILE A 364 26.77 15.78 -13.49
C ILE A 364 28.09 16.29 -12.90
N SER A 365 29.10 16.47 -13.76
CA SER A 365 30.42 16.93 -13.34
C SER A 365 30.66 18.43 -13.56
N SER A 366 29.83 19.09 -14.37
CA SER A 366 29.90 20.53 -14.58
C SER A 366 28.50 21.09 -14.87
N PHE A 367 28.27 22.32 -14.44
CA PHE A 367 27.00 23.02 -14.64
C PHE A 367 27.25 24.52 -14.81
N ASP A 368 26.77 25.10 -15.91
CA ASP A 368 26.93 26.54 -16.19
C ASP A 368 25.80 27.34 -15.54
N MET A 369 26.06 27.81 -14.32
CA MET A 369 25.10 28.64 -13.58
C MET A 369 24.81 29.98 -14.24
N ASN A 370 25.78 30.56 -14.98
CA ASN A 370 25.63 31.89 -15.56
C ASN A 370 24.73 31.88 -16.80
N ASN A 371 24.69 30.75 -17.52
CA ASN A 371 23.85 30.56 -18.70
C ASN A 371 22.52 29.87 -18.38
N SER A 372 22.17 29.72 -17.10
CA SER A 372 20.90 29.11 -16.67
C SER A 372 19.74 30.11 -16.73
N SER A 373 18.53 29.62 -17.02
CA SER A 373 17.32 30.47 -17.09
C SER A 373 17.03 31.17 -15.76
N PRO A 374 16.66 32.47 -15.76
CA PRO A 374 16.27 33.20 -14.55
C PRO A 374 14.98 32.68 -13.92
N ASN A 375 14.21 31.86 -14.63
CA ASN A 375 12.98 31.25 -14.12
C ASN A 375 13.23 29.98 -13.28
N LEU A 376 14.49 29.53 -13.18
CA LEU A 376 14.88 28.49 -12.23
C LEU A 376 14.84 29.06 -10.80
N THR A 377 13.99 28.48 -9.96
CA THR A 377 13.69 29.01 -8.61
C THR A 377 14.21 28.13 -7.48
N ARG A 378 14.52 26.86 -7.76
CA ARG A 378 15.15 25.92 -6.84
C ARG A 378 15.89 24.85 -7.63
N MET A 379 17.12 24.55 -7.22
CA MET A 379 17.87 23.44 -7.80
C MET A 379 18.53 22.59 -6.71
N HIS A 380 18.21 21.30 -6.67
CA HIS A 380 18.86 20.33 -5.79
C HIS A 380 19.84 19.49 -6.60
N MET A 381 21.12 19.49 -6.22
CA MET A 381 22.20 18.82 -6.96
C MET A 381 23.05 17.90 -6.09
N LYS A 382 22.69 17.69 -4.83
CA LYS A 382 23.38 16.79 -3.91
C LYS A 382 23.80 15.45 -4.51
N GLY A 383 25.02 15.00 -4.23
CA GLY A 383 25.50 13.68 -4.67
C GLY A 383 25.93 13.60 -6.13
N ASN A 384 26.06 14.73 -6.84
CA ASN A 384 26.67 14.79 -8.16
C ASN A 384 28.20 15.03 -8.06
N PRO A 385 29.01 14.50 -8.99
CA PRO A 385 30.47 14.70 -9.03
C PRO A 385 30.87 16.09 -9.56
N ILE A 386 30.20 17.16 -9.11
CA ILE A 386 30.44 18.52 -9.62
C ILE A 386 31.87 18.97 -9.33
N ASP A 387 32.54 19.40 -10.39
CA ASP A 387 33.80 20.10 -10.31
C ASP A 387 33.54 21.51 -9.76
N CYS A 388 33.75 21.65 -8.46
CA CYS A 388 33.60 22.90 -7.71
C CYS A 388 34.69 23.94 -8.05
N TYR A 389 35.33 23.88 -9.22
CA TYR A 389 36.37 24.81 -9.64
C TYR A 389 35.89 26.28 -9.72
N TRP A 390 34.59 26.50 -9.78
CA TRP A 390 33.97 27.83 -9.69
C TRP A 390 34.08 28.43 -8.27
N GLU A 391 34.19 27.60 -7.24
CA GLU A 391 34.39 27.98 -5.84
C GLU A 391 35.85 28.42 -5.58
N THR A 392 36.83 27.75 -6.19
CA THR A 392 38.26 28.17 -6.13
C THR A 392 38.51 29.48 -6.88
N ARG A 393 37.77 29.79 -7.95
CA ARG A 393 37.82 31.12 -8.58
C ARG A 393 37.17 32.20 -7.73
N LEU A 394 36.10 31.88 -6.99
CA LEU A 394 35.47 32.78 -6.02
C LEU A 394 36.41 33.10 -4.85
N GLU A 395 37.13 32.11 -4.32
CA GLU A 395 38.15 32.30 -3.29
C GLU A 395 39.37 33.10 -3.79
N GLN A 396 39.78 32.89 -5.05
CA GLN A 396 40.85 33.66 -5.70
C GLN A 396 40.44 35.09 -6.10
N LEU A 397 39.16 35.34 -6.40
CA LEU A 397 38.61 36.68 -6.64
C LEU A 397 38.35 37.45 -5.33
N CYS A 398 38.03 36.76 -4.23
CA CYS A 398 37.86 37.35 -2.89
C CYS A 398 39.19 37.69 -2.19
N SER A 399 40.33 37.33 -2.75
CA SER A 399 41.67 37.69 -2.26
C SER A 399 42.27 38.93 -2.95
N GLY A 400 41.54 39.56 -3.87
CA GLY A 400 41.82 40.89 -4.43
C GLY A 400 40.86 41.98 -3.90
N PRO A 401 41.15 43.29 -4.13
CA PRO A 401 40.28 44.38 -3.69
C PRO A 401 38.88 44.25 -4.28
N PRO A 402 37.82 44.78 -3.62
CA PRO A 402 36.46 44.29 -3.77
C PRO A 402 35.89 44.62 -5.15
N VAL A 403 35.89 43.65 -6.05
CA VAL A 403 35.08 43.68 -7.27
C VAL A 403 33.92 42.74 -7.04
N GLY A 404 32.74 43.33 -6.75
CA GLY A 404 31.41 42.73 -6.77
C GLY A 404 31.27 41.30 -6.23
N ARG A 405 30.68 41.13 -5.06
CA ARG A 405 30.22 39.81 -4.56
C ARG A 405 29.40 39.11 -5.64
N ILE A 406 29.95 38.07 -6.27
CA ILE A 406 29.17 37.13 -7.07
C ILE A 406 28.21 36.46 -6.10
N HIS A 407 26.94 36.85 -6.16
CA HIS A 407 25.89 36.18 -5.40
C HIS A 407 25.58 34.88 -6.11
N LEU A 408 25.81 33.75 -5.44
CA LEU A 408 25.12 32.53 -5.81
C LEU A 408 23.61 32.86 -5.79
N PRO A 409 22.85 32.46 -6.81
CA PRO A 409 21.41 32.60 -6.75
C PRO A 409 20.89 31.93 -5.48
N ASN A 410 19.90 32.53 -4.81
CA ASN A 410 19.33 32.00 -3.56
C ASN A 410 18.78 30.56 -3.67
N TRP A 411 18.72 30.02 -4.89
CA TRP A 411 18.26 28.68 -5.20
C TRP A 411 19.36 27.61 -5.29
N ALA A 412 20.63 28.00 -5.28
CA ALA A 412 21.78 27.10 -5.48
C ALA A 412 22.31 26.54 -4.14
N GLU A 413 22.53 25.23 -4.08
CA GLU A 413 23.21 24.55 -2.97
C GLU A 413 24.72 24.84 -2.98
N THR A 414 25.34 24.85 -1.79
CA THR A 414 26.80 25.02 -1.64
C THR A 414 27.55 23.74 -2.04
N CYS A 415 28.81 23.86 -2.46
CA CYS A 415 29.59 22.69 -2.91
C CYS A 415 29.89 21.69 -1.77
N GLU A 416 29.91 22.14 -0.52
CA GLU A 416 29.96 21.26 0.66
C GLU A 416 28.68 20.43 0.81
N GLU A 417 27.49 21.02 0.64
CA GLU A 417 26.20 20.31 0.67
C GLU A 417 26.11 19.26 -0.45
N ILE A 418 26.71 19.56 -1.61
CA ILE A 418 26.73 18.65 -2.76
C ILE A 418 27.64 17.44 -2.51
N ARG A 419 28.76 17.64 -1.83
CA ARG A 419 29.77 16.60 -1.54
C ARG A 419 29.50 15.79 -0.26
N ALA A 420 28.73 16.31 0.69
CA ALA A 420 28.48 15.70 2.00
C ALA A 420 27.62 14.41 1.97
N ALA A 421 27.22 13.92 0.80
CA ALA A 421 26.51 12.65 0.68
C ALA A 421 27.49 11.47 0.75
N GLU A 422 27.43 10.68 1.83
CA GLU A 422 28.12 9.39 1.90
C GLU A 422 27.79 8.54 0.65
N ARG A 423 28.83 8.05 -0.02
CA ARG A 423 28.69 7.10 -1.14
C ARG A 423 28.06 5.81 -0.62
N LEU A 424 26.77 5.61 -0.85
CA LEU A 424 26.27 4.24 -1.06
C LEU A 424 27.04 3.68 -2.27
N LYS A 425 27.78 2.59 -2.03
CA LYS A 425 29.01 2.28 -2.76
C LYS A 425 28.78 1.83 -4.20
N THR A 426 27.57 1.42 -4.58
CA THR A 426 27.22 1.07 -5.96
C THR A 426 25.75 1.31 -6.28
N ILE A 427 25.46 1.48 -7.57
CA ILE A 427 24.10 1.56 -8.16
C ILE A 427 23.24 0.33 -7.84
N THR A 428 23.86 -0.83 -7.61
CA THR A 428 23.17 -2.07 -7.22
C THR A 428 22.57 -2.00 -5.82
N ASP A 429 23.20 -1.28 -4.89
CA ASP A 429 22.67 -1.08 -3.54
C ASP A 429 21.38 -0.23 -3.58
N TRP A 430 21.29 0.70 -4.54
CA TRP A 430 20.07 1.48 -4.80
C TRP A 430 18.93 0.59 -5.34
N GLN A 431 19.22 -0.36 -6.23
CA GLN A 431 18.22 -1.25 -6.84
C GLN A 431 17.71 -2.35 -5.88
N GLU A 432 18.57 -2.88 -5.00
CA GLU A 432 18.15 -3.87 -4.00
C GLU A 432 17.38 -3.23 -2.84
N GLN A 433 17.86 -2.09 -2.32
CA GLN A 433 17.13 -1.30 -1.34
C GLN A 433 15.83 -0.74 -1.96
N TRP A 434 15.79 -0.48 -3.27
CA TRP A 434 14.58 -0.07 -4.01
C TRP A 434 13.46 -1.10 -4.01
N HIS A 435 13.73 -2.38 -4.31
CA HIS A 435 12.67 -3.40 -4.26
C HIS A 435 12.09 -3.53 -2.86
N ILE A 436 12.93 -3.36 -1.84
CA ILE A 436 12.55 -3.40 -0.44
C ILE A 436 11.74 -2.15 -0.08
N ASP A 437 12.17 -0.96 -0.45
CA ASP A 437 11.54 0.32 -0.09
C ASP A 437 10.28 0.61 -0.91
N ALA A 438 10.21 0.21 -2.18
CA ALA A 438 8.98 0.25 -2.96
C ALA A 438 7.94 -0.75 -2.43
N ALA A 439 8.38 -1.95 -2.00
CA ALA A 439 7.50 -2.88 -1.31
C ALA A 439 7.05 -2.33 0.06
N ASN A 440 7.94 -1.66 0.80
CA ASN A 440 7.63 -1.03 2.08
C ASN A 440 6.76 0.23 1.94
N ALA A 441 6.95 1.04 0.90
CA ALA A 441 6.13 2.23 0.63
C ALA A 441 4.73 1.82 0.16
N ALA A 442 4.64 0.77 -0.64
CA ALA A 442 3.38 0.17 -1.02
C ALA A 442 2.69 -0.59 0.15
N GLN A 443 3.46 -0.99 1.18
CA GLN A 443 2.96 -1.43 2.48
C GLN A 443 2.56 -0.24 3.38
N ALA A 444 3.27 0.90 3.33
CA ALA A 444 2.97 2.08 4.14
C ALA A 444 1.75 2.85 3.62
N MET A 445 1.54 2.89 2.29
CA MET A 445 0.32 3.43 1.68
C MET A 445 -0.89 2.51 1.91
N GLU A 446 -0.65 1.21 2.05
CA GLU A 446 -1.66 0.25 2.51
C GLU A 446 -1.97 0.45 3.99
N ASP A 447 -0.96 0.57 4.86
CA ASP A 447 -1.15 0.87 6.28
C ASP A 447 -1.94 2.18 6.45
N TYR A 448 -1.72 3.18 5.59
CA TYR A 448 -2.48 4.44 5.55
C TYR A 448 -3.91 4.26 5.01
N ALA A 449 -4.12 3.45 3.97
CA ALA A 449 -5.47 3.16 3.45
C ALA A 449 -6.30 2.32 4.43
N ASP A 450 -5.66 1.39 5.14
CA ASP A 450 -6.26 0.64 6.24
C ASP A 450 -6.44 1.53 7.48
N GLU A 451 -5.54 2.47 7.80
CA GLU A 451 -5.74 3.49 8.85
C GLU A 451 -6.95 4.37 8.55
N VAL A 452 -7.09 4.84 7.30
CA VAL A 452 -8.22 5.66 6.86
C VAL A 452 -9.53 4.85 6.87
N ALA A 453 -9.46 3.53 6.64
CA ALA A 453 -10.60 2.63 6.78
C ALA A 453 -10.90 2.23 8.26
N ASP A 454 -9.91 2.27 9.14
CA ASP A 454 -10.01 1.96 10.58
C ASP A 454 -10.27 3.19 11.46
N LEU A 455 -10.30 4.41 10.90
CA LEU A 455 -10.76 5.62 11.59
C LEU A 455 -12.24 5.52 12.08
N GLU A 456 -12.94 4.41 11.84
CA GLU A 456 -14.23 4.05 12.45
C GLU A 456 -14.19 2.88 13.49
N ALA A 457 -13.04 2.46 14.03
CA ALA A 457 -13.00 1.73 15.32
C ALA A 457 -11.61 1.70 15.99
N PRO A 458 -11.46 2.18 17.24
CA PRO A 458 -10.16 2.18 17.92
C PRO A 458 -9.82 0.77 18.45
N ARG A 459 -8.56 0.31 18.24
CA ARG A 459 -7.75 -0.61 19.10
C ARG A 459 -6.72 -1.50 18.38
N VAL A 460 -6.13 -1.08 17.25
CA VAL A 460 -4.96 -1.79 16.70
C VAL A 460 -3.70 -1.58 17.57
N GLU A 461 -3.54 -0.38 18.16
CA GLU A 461 -2.39 -0.06 19.03
C GLU A 461 -2.33 -0.90 20.31
N VAL A 462 -3.47 -1.29 20.89
CA VAL A 462 -3.52 -2.07 22.14
C VAL A 462 -3.06 -3.52 21.91
N ARG A 463 -3.32 -4.10 20.72
CA ARG A 463 -2.83 -5.44 20.37
C ARG A 463 -1.35 -5.44 20.00
N ARG A 464 -0.86 -4.40 19.33
CA ARG A 464 0.57 -4.22 19.01
C ARG A 464 1.40 -4.06 20.29
N ALA A 465 0.98 -3.18 21.21
CA ALA A 465 1.63 -3.00 22.51
C ALA A 465 1.58 -4.28 23.38
N ARG A 466 0.50 -5.07 23.34
CA ARG A 466 0.39 -6.33 24.10
C ARG A 466 1.29 -7.43 23.54
N ASN A 467 1.43 -7.51 22.22
CA ASN A 467 2.34 -8.47 21.56
C ASN A 467 3.81 -8.09 21.76
N GLU A 468 4.15 -6.81 21.69
CA GLU A 468 5.50 -6.32 21.99
C GLU A 468 5.88 -6.59 23.45
N ARG A 469 4.98 -6.33 24.39
CA ARG A 469 5.20 -6.63 25.82
C ARG A 469 5.34 -8.13 26.08
N ARG A 470 4.60 -8.97 25.35
CA ARG A 470 4.71 -10.44 25.43
C ARG A 470 6.02 -10.96 24.83
N ASN A 471 6.51 -10.33 23.76
CA ASN A 471 7.79 -10.65 23.14
C ASN A 471 8.98 -10.17 23.98
N ALA A 472 8.88 -9.00 24.60
CA ALA A 472 9.86 -8.48 25.56
C ALA A 472 9.99 -9.41 26.78
N ASN A 473 8.86 -9.86 27.35
CA ASN A 473 8.87 -10.81 28.47
C ASN A 473 9.48 -12.17 28.09
N ARG A 474 9.27 -12.66 26.86
CA ARG A 474 9.92 -13.88 26.35
C ARG A 474 11.42 -13.73 26.17
N ARG A 475 11.90 -12.55 25.71
CA ARG A 475 13.34 -12.25 25.59
C ARG A 475 13.99 -12.16 26.97
N ALA A 476 13.35 -11.49 27.92
CA ALA A 476 13.81 -11.39 29.30
C ALA A 476 13.87 -12.77 30.00
N ALA A 477 12.89 -13.65 29.77
CA ALA A 477 12.90 -15.01 30.30
C ALA A 477 14.04 -15.87 29.72
N ARG A 478 14.32 -15.73 28.41
CA ARG A 478 15.46 -16.42 27.77
C ARG A 478 16.82 -15.92 28.27
N ALA A 479 16.93 -14.62 28.51
CA ALA A 479 18.15 -14.03 29.08
C ALA A 479 18.41 -14.56 30.51
N ARG A 480 17.39 -14.62 31.37
CA ARG A 480 17.49 -15.20 32.73
C ARG A 480 17.92 -16.66 32.72
N LEU A 481 17.33 -17.47 31.83
CA LEU A 481 17.73 -18.88 31.64
C LEU A 481 19.16 -19.05 31.12
N SER A 482 19.68 -18.09 30.34
CA SER A 482 21.08 -18.11 29.88
C SER A 482 22.06 -17.67 30.98
N GLU A 483 21.62 -16.79 31.88
CA GLU A 483 22.39 -16.32 33.04
C GLU A 483 22.50 -17.42 34.11
N GLU A 484 21.42 -18.15 34.38
CA GLU A 484 21.41 -19.31 35.29
C GLU A 484 22.35 -20.43 34.80
N ARG A 485 22.31 -20.74 33.49
CA ARG A 485 23.24 -21.73 32.90
C ARG A 485 24.72 -21.31 32.94
N ARG A 486 25.02 -20.02 33.11
CA ARG A 486 26.39 -19.52 33.30
C ARG A 486 26.85 -19.61 34.75
N ARG A 487 25.93 -19.53 35.73
CA ARG A 487 26.25 -19.69 37.16
C ARG A 487 26.46 -21.14 37.58
N ASP A 488 25.83 -22.10 36.87
CA ASP A 488 25.94 -23.54 37.18
C ASP A 488 27.13 -24.25 36.51
N ARG A 489 28.13 -23.54 35.97
CA ARG A 489 29.36 -24.19 35.49
C ARG A 489 30.29 -24.51 36.67
N PRO A 490 30.69 -25.79 36.87
CA PRO A 490 31.67 -26.15 37.90
C PRO A 490 33.08 -25.63 37.52
N PRO A 491 33.93 -25.34 38.51
CA PRO A 491 35.29 -24.83 38.26
C PRO A 491 36.20 -25.92 37.66
N THR A 492 37.02 -25.53 36.69
CA THR A 492 38.06 -26.37 36.07
C THR A 492 39.22 -26.61 37.05
N PRO A 493 39.69 -27.87 37.22
CA PRO A 493 40.85 -28.16 38.08
C PRO A 493 42.19 -27.86 37.38
N PRO A 494 43.27 -27.56 38.12
CA PRO A 494 44.59 -27.28 37.55
C PRO A 494 45.49 -28.53 37.53
N ALA A 495 46.25 -28.73 36.45
CA ALA A 495 47.40 -29.63 36.36
C ALA A 495 48.12 -29.35 35.03
N LEU A 496 49.43 -29.53 34.83
CA LEU A 496 50.63 -29.64 35.66
C LEU A 496 51.77 -29.57 34.62
N LEU A 497 52.87 -28.89 34.95
CA LEU A 497 54.09 -28.82 34.15
C LEU A 497 54.78 -30.20 34.09
N THR A 498 55.16 -30.65 32.89
CA THR A 498 56.32 -31.54 32.68
C THR A 498 57.05 -31.17 31.38
N THR A 499 58.37 -31.25 31.48
CA THR A 499 59.41 -30.69 30.60
C THR A 499 60.10 -31.73 29.70
N ALA A 500 60.67 -31.23 28.60
CA ALA A 500 61.87 -31.72 27.85
C ALA A 500 61.64 -32.93 26.90
N ALA A 501 62.25 -33.06 25.71
CA ALA A 501 63.36 -32.34 25.05
C ALA A 501 63.37 -32.60 23.50
N SER A 502 63.95 -31.66 22.74
CA SER A 502 64.89 -31.75 21.58
C SER A 502 64.85 -32.98 20.63
N CYS A 503 65.03 -32.96 19.30
CA CYS A 503 65.77 -32.21 18.26
C CYS A 503 65.04 -32.57 16.93
N GLY A 504 65.16 -31.98 15.74
CA GLY A 504 66.19 -31.20 15.06
C GLY A 504 66.19 -31.64 13.57
N TYR A 505 66.11 -30.66 12.67
CA TYR A 505 66.58 -30.64 11.27
C TYR A 505 66.11 -31.66 10.19
N ALA A 506 65.46 -31.06 9.18
CA ALA A 506 65.78 -31.04 7.74
C ALA A 506 65.51 -32.22 6.78
N GLY A 507 65.17 -31.81 5.55
CA GLY A 507 65.26 -32.59 4.29
C GLY A 507 63.90 -33.13 3.84
N GLU A 508 63.19 -32.43 2.96
CA GLU A 508 63.28 -32.53 1.47
C GLU A 508 62.50 -33.71 0.87
N GLU A 509 61.67 -33.37 -0.13
CA GLU A 509 61.28 -34.15 -1.31
C GLU A 509 60.65 -35.55 -1.10
N ALA A 510 59.77 -36.09 -1.92
CA ALA A 510 58.94 -35.69 -3.03
C ALA A 510 58.12 -36.95 -3.34
N GLU A 511 56.98 -36.76 -4.00
CA GLU A 511 56.31 -37.75 -4.87
C GLU A 511 55.75 -39.07 -4.29
N GLY A 512 54.54 -39.38 -4.76
CA GLY A 512 54.21 -40.76 -5.13
C GLY A 512 52.96 -41.35 -4.49
N ASN A 513 51.83 -41.07 -5.15
CA ASN A 513 50.52 -41.77 -5.13
C ASN A 513 49.64 -41.70 -3.88
#